data_AF-E3JS18-F1
#
_entry.id   AF-E3JS18-F1
#
_cell.length_a   1.000
_cell.length_b   1.000
_cell.length_c   1.000
_cell.angle_alpha   90.00
_cell.angle_beta   90.00
_cell.angle_gamma   90.00
#
_symmetry.space_group_name_H-M   'P 1'
#
loop_
_entity.id
_entity.type
_entity.pdbx_description
1 polymer ?
#
loop_
_entity_poly.entity_id
_entity_poly.type
_entity_poly.pdbx_seq_one_letter_code
_entity_poly.pdbx_strand_id
1 'polypeptide(L)'
;MSTPIDTPKTSSTSNQNTSQNNPIEKIISTILKTALEAIPLLTADNYTFWRNRVDNMLDLQGLRASLTDKDGSLTTTDDVQLRTIITSKLDSSIQPNIINHENEKNACKIWESITNYFASTQPANRARVFNELLDLSFNTSDIQTFITAVRTINSRLFEIGIDLPQDLVAYILLKKLPPALTNVTMINQPLGYTGNWYQE
;
A
#
# COMPACT_ATOMS: atom_id res chain seq x y z
N MET A 1 22.97 80.62 16.14
CA MET A 1 22.09 80.47 17.32
C MET A 1 20.97 79.53 16.89
N SER A 2 21.11 78.20 16.95
CA SER A 2 21.45 77.29 18.07
C SER A 2 20.23 77.00 18.96
N THR A 3 19.59 75.84 18.69
CA THR A 3 18.80 74.90 19.55
C THR A 3 17.71 75.47 20.50
N PRO A 4 16.77 74.68 21.09
CA PRO A 4 16.63 73.21 21.25
C PRO A 4 15.21 72.68 20.88
N ILE A 5 14.84 71.39 20.92
CA ILE A 5 14.45 70.59 22.11
C ILE A 5 14.29 69.11 21.68
N ASP A 6 15.00 68.23 22.39
CA ASP A 6 14.77 66.78 22.46
C ASP A 6 13.55 66.46 23.34
N THR A 7 12.73 65.48 22.94
CA THR A 7 11.87 64.68 23.83
C THR A 7 11.37 63.41 23.09
N PRO A 8 10.96 62.34 23.78
CA PRO A 8 11.73 61.11 23.79
C PRO A 8 11.16 59.99 22.91
N LYS A 9 12.07 59.13 22.47
CA LYS A 9 11.84 57.80 21.89
C LYS A 9 10.91 56.99 22.82
N THR A 10 9.66 56.79 22.41
CA THR A 10 8.78 55.81 23.06
C THR A 10 8.75 54.57 22.18
N SER A 11 9.62 53.62 22.52
CA SER A 11 9.56 52.24 22.07
C SER A 11 8.26 51.60 22.57
N SER A 12 7.28 51.45 21.69
CA SER A 12 6.17 50.52 21.92
C SER A 12 6.59 49.15 21.40
N THR A 13 7.09 48.34 22.33
CA THR A 13 7.31 46.90 22.18
C THR A 13 6.00 46.26 21.72
N SER A 14 5.93 45.88 20.45
CA SER A 14 4.97 44.86 20.02
C SER A 14 5.43 43.55 20.62
N ASN A 15 4.75 43.14 21.70
CA ASN A 15 4.92 41.82 22.30
C ASN A 15 4.46 40.75 21.29
N GLN A 16 5.34 40.39 20.36
CA GLN A 16 5.29 39.08 19.71
C GLN A 16 5.84 38.07 20.72
N ASN A 17 4.94 37.51 21.53
CA ASN A 17 5.21 36.24 22.20
C ASN A 17 3.90 35.62 22.67
N THR A 18 3.38 34.71 21.85
CA THR A 18 2.68 33.51 22.35
C THR A 18 2.93 32.37 21.38
N SER A 19 4.19 31.93 21.28
CA SER A 19 4.45 30.49 21.13
C SER A 19 4.05 29.81 22.44
N GLN A 20 2.75 29.70 22.69
CA GLN A 20 2.27 28.76 23.70
C GLN A 20 2.18 27.41 23.02
N ASN A 21 3.09 26.51 23.41
CA ASN A 21 3.02 25.09 23.12
C ASN A 21 1.65 24.55 23.56
N ASN A 22 0.67 24.53 22.67
CA ASN A 22 -0.62 23.91 22.90
C ASN A 22 -0.39 22.39 23.03
N PRO A 23 -0.67 21.77 24.20
CA PRO A 23 -0.46 20.33 24.38
C PRO A 23 -1.18 19.49 23.32
N ILE A 24 -2.33 19.96 22.83
CA ILE A 24 -3.12 19.28 21.80
C ILE A 24 -2.41 19.32 20.43
N GLU A 25 -1.85 20.47 20.03
CA GLU A 25 -1.08 20.57 18.77
C GLU A 25 0.16 19.68 18.80
N LYS A 26 0.83 19.59 19.96
CA LYS A 26 1.96 18.67 20.14
C LYS A 26 1.54 17.21 20.02
N ILE A 27 0.38 16.85 20.56
CA ILE A 27 -0.18 15.50 20.42
C ILE A 27 -0.49 15.20 18.95
N ILE A 28 -1.17 16.10 18.23
CA ILE A 28 -1.50 15.94 16.80
C ILE A 28 -0.22 15.77 15.96
N SER A 29 0.79 16.61 16.19
CA SER A 29 2.08 16.52 15.50
C SER A 29 2.78 15.18 15.78
N THR A 30 2.72 14.70 17.02
CA THR A 30 3.32 13.40 17.41
C THR A 30 2.60 12.25 16.71
N ILE A 31 1.26 12.26 16.66
CA ILE A 31 0.46 11.24 15.97
C ILE A 31 0.79 11.21 14.47
N LEU A 32 0.85 12.38 13.82
CA LEU A 32 1.19 12.47 12.40
C LEU A 32 2.60 11.95 12.14
N LYS A 33 3.57 12.32 12.98
CA LYS A 33 4.94 11.80 12.89
C LYS A 33 4.99 10.28 12.99
N THR A 34 4.28 9.70 13.96
CA THR A 34 4.18 8.24 14.12
C THR A 34 3.54 7.58 12.89
N ALA A 35 2.51 8.19 12.30
CA ALA A 35 1.89 7.68 11.08
C ALA A 35 2.86 7.69 9.90
N LEU A 36 3.63 8.76 9.71
CA LEU A 36 4.63 8.89 8.63
C LEU A 36 5.79 7.88 8.78
N GLU A 37 6.26 7.65 10.00
CA GLU A 37 7.30 6.66 10.30
C GLU A 37 6.81 5.23 10.07
N ALA A 38 5.52 4.96 10.31
CA ALA A 38 4.90 3.65 10.12
C ALA A 38 4.64 3.28 8.65
N ILE A 39 4.74 4.22 7.70
CA ILE A 39 4.62 3.92 6.26
C ILE A 39 5.89 3.15 5.82
N PRO A 40 5.77 1.88 5.37
CA PRO A 40 6.91 1.13 4.89
C PRO A 40 7.39 1.66 3.53
N LEU A 41 8.56 1.19 3.08
CA LEU A 41 8.93 1.31 1.66
C LEU A 41 7.98 0.43 0.82
N LEU A 42 7.36 0.98 -0.22
CA LEU A 42 6.50 0.24 -1.15
C LEU A 42 7.36 -0.64 -2.04
N THR A 43 7.09 -1.94 -2.02
CA THR A 43 7.72 -2.96 -2.87
C THR A 43 6.66 -3.69 -3.70
N ALA A 44 7.08 -4.67 -4.50
CA ALA A 44 6.16 -5.49 -5.30
C ALA A 44 5.10 -6.24 -4.46
N ASP A 45 5.36 -6.46 -3.18
CA ASP A 45 4.69 -7.48 -2.36
C ASP A 45 3.88 -6.92 -1.20
N ASN A 46 3.96 -5.62 -0.93
CA ASN A 46 3.35 -5.04 0.28
C ASN A 46 2.32 -3.94 -0.01
N TYR A 47 1.83 -3.83 -1.25
CA TYR A 47 0.91 -2.77 -1.67
C TYR A 47 -0.28 -2.58 -0.73
N THR A 48 -1.04 -3.63 -0.40
CA THR A 48 -2.19 -3.53 0.53
C THR A 48 -1.80 -2.94 1.88
N PHE A 49 -0.68 -3.43 2.45
CA PHE A 49 -0.20 -2.95 3.74
C PHE A 49 0.28 -1.49 3.66
N TRP A 50 1.04 -1.16 2.62
CA TRP A 50 1.49 0.20 2.35
C TRP A 50 0.31 1.15 2.17
N ARG A 51 -0.66 0.78 1.34
CA ARG A 51 -1.87 1.56 1.03
C ARG A 51 -2.63 1.89 2.30
N ASN A 52 -2.86 0.91 3.16
CA ASN A 52 -3.51 1.12 4.46
C ASN A 52 -2.76 2.12 5.36
N ARG A 53 -1.42 2.10 5.36
CA ARG A 53 -0.61 3.05 6.15
C ARG A 53 -0.69 4.46 5.59
N VAL A 54 -0.65 4.62 4.27
CA VAL A 54 -0.78 5.93 3.62
C VAL A 54 -2.20 6.48 3.79
N ASP A 55 -3.22 5.65 3.61
CA ASP A 55 -4.62 6.03 3.80
C ASP A 55 -4.87 6.54 5.22
N ASN A 56 -4.38 5.86 6.25
CA ASN A 56 -4.47 6.33 7.64
C ASN A 56 -3.78 7.69 7.85
N MET A 57 -2.62 7.91 7.21
CA MET A 57 -1.89 9.17 7.29
C MET A 57 -2.63 10.31 6.56
N LEU A 58 -3.31 10.01 5.45
CA LEU A 58 -4.15 10.97 4.72
C LEU A 58 -5.42 11.32 5.50
N ASP A 59 -6.04 10.34 6.16
CA ASP A 59 -7.23 10.55 7.01
C ASP A 59 -6.91 11.48 8.19
N LEU A 60 -5.73 11.34 8.81
CA LEU A 60 -5.25 12.26 9.85
C LEU A 60 -5.09 13.70 9.37
N GLN A 61 -4.86 13.90 8.07
CA GLN A 61 -4.68 15.22 7.45
C GLN A 61 -5.93 15.73 6.74
N GLY A 62 -6.98 14.91 6.61
CA GLY A 62 -8.16 15.25 5.81
C GLY A 62 -7.90 15.33 4.30
N LEU A 63 -6.83 14.69 3.80
CA LEU A 63 -6.38 14.80 2.41
C LEU A 63 -6.72 13.59 1.55
N ARG A 64 -7.42 12.60 2.10
CA ARG A 64 -7.71 11.33 1.39
C ARG A 64 -8.48 11.57 0.10
N ALA A 65 -9.69 12.12 0.18
CA ALA A 65 -10.52 12.39 -1.00
C ALA A 65 -9.79 13.30 -2.01
N SER A 66 -9.07 14.31 -1.53
CA SER A 66 -8.31 15.24 -2.38
C SER A 66 -7.22 14.55 -3.22
N LEU A 67 -6.59 13.48 -2.70
CA LEU A 67 -5.59 12.72 -3.41
C LEU A 67 -6.19 11.57 -4.24
N THR A 68 -7.22 10.89 -3.72
CA THR A 68 -7.68 9.61 -4.26
C THR A 68 -8.84 9.72 -5.25
N ASP A 69 -9.66 10.74 -5.14
CA ASP A 69 -10.87 10.85 -5.95
C ASP A 69 -10.53 11.38 -7.34
N LYS A 70 -11.30 10.94 -8.34
CA LYS A 70 -11.15 11.38 -9.74
C LYS A 70 -11.25 12.90 -9.92
N ASP A 71 -12.04 13.55 -9.06
CA ASP A 71 -12.26 15.00 -9.05
C ASP A 71 -11.57 15.68 -7.84
N GLY A 72 -10.71 14.94 -7.13
CA GLY A 72 -9.92 15.46 -6.01
C GLY A 72 -8.93 16.53 -6.47
N SER A 73 -8.73 17.55 -5.64
CA SER A 73 -7.75 18.61 -5.91
C SER A 73 -6.95 18.92 -4.66
N LEU A 74 -5.64 19.05 -4.83
CA LEU A 74 -4.71 19.45 -3.78
C LEU A 74 -4.35 20.93 -3.93
N THR A 75 -4.05 21.58 -2.80
CA THR A 75 -3.34 22.85 -2.87
C THR A 75 -1.91 22.63 -3.36
N THR A 76 -1.23 23.67 -3.83
CA THR A 76 0.19 23.55 -4.24
C THR A 76 1.08 23.06 -3.09
N THR A 77 0.79 23.47 -1.86
CA THR A 77 1.53 23.02 -0.68
C THR A 77 1.29 21.54 -0.39
N ASP A 78 0.03 21.10 -0.41
CA ASP A 78 -0.32 19.70 -0.14
C ASP A 78 0.24 18.78 -1.23
N ASP A 79 0.19 19.19 -2.50
CA ASP A 79 0.80 18.45 -3.61
C ASP A 79 2.30 18.23 -3.38
N VAL A 80 3.05 19.29 -3.04
CA VAL A 80 4.49 19.18 -2.79
C VAL A 80 4.77 18.26 -1.59
N GLN A 81 4.03 18.40 -0.50
CA GLN A 81 4.21 17.60 0.71
C GLN A 81 3.88 16.12 0.46
N LEU A 82 2.70 15.81 -0.09
CA LEU A 82 2.29 14.44 -0.39
C LEU A 82 3.19 13.80 -1.43
N ARG A 83 3.57 14.52 -2.49
CA ARG A 83 4.54 14.03 -3.48
C ARG A 83 5.85 13.64 -2.80
N THR A 84 6.37 14.47 -1.91
CA THR A 84 7.63 14.22 -1.20
C THR A 84 7.53 12.96 -0.33
N ILE A 85 6.43 12.81 0.41
CA ILE A 85 6.18 11.64 1.26
C ILE A 85 6.07 10.38 0.39
N ILE A 86 5.22 10.39 -0.63
CA ILE A 86 4.95 9.22 -1.48
C ILE A 86 6.23 8.77 -2.18
N THR A 87 6.96 9.68 -2.85
CA THR A 87 8.17 9.30 -3.59
C THR A 87 9.29 8.80 -2.67
N SER A 88 9.42 9.36 -1.46
CA SER A 88 10.39 8.86 -0.45
C SER A 88 10.11 7.45 0.04
N LYS A 89 8.88 6.96 -0.17
CA LYS A 89 8.42 5.63 0.23
C LYS A 89 8.26 4.68 -0.96
N LEU A 90 8.84 4.98 -2.12
CA LEU A 90 8.90 4.05 -3.25
C LEU A 90 10.25 3.36 -3.32
N ASP A 91 10.25 2.03 -3.39
CA ASP A 91 11.46 1.27 -3.69
C ASP A 91 11.98 1.59 -5.10
N SER A 92 13.30 1.73 -5.25
CA SER A 92 13.91 2.12 -6.52
C SER A 92 13.67 1.11 -7.64
N SER A 93 13.41 -0.17 -7.32
CA SER A 93 13.11 -1.22 -8.31
C SER A 93 11.76 -1.03 -9.00
N ILE A 94 10.80 -0.37 -8.34
CA ILE A 94 9.44 -0.14 -8.88
C ILE A 94 9.25 1.28 -9.41
N GLN A 95 10.07 2.24 -8.97
CA GLN A 95 9.95 3.65 -9.36
C GLN A 95 9.85 3.87 -10.88
N PRO A 96 10.68 3.23 -11.75
CA PRO A 96 10.61 3.45 -13.20
C PRO A 96 9.27 3.06 -13.84
N ASN A 97 8.50 2.17 -13.20
CA ASN A 97 7.19 1.76 -13.68
C ASN A 97 6.05 2.68 -13.21
N ILE A 98 6.35 3.59 -12.27
CA ILE A 98 5.37 4.43 -11.58
C ILE A 98 5.57 5.90 -11.93
N ILE A 99 6.81 6.39 -11.92
CA ILE A 99 7.14 7.80 -12.11
C ILE A 99 7.73 8.02 -13.50
N ASN A 100 7.21 9.04 -14.20
CA ASN A 100 7.71 9.49 -15.49
C ASN A 100 7.63 11.02 -15.61
N HIS A 101 8.13 11.57 -16.71
CA HIS A 101 8.16 13.01 -16.96
C HIS A 101 6.77 13.69 -17.00
N GLU A 102 5.67 12.94 -17.15
CA GLU A 102 4.31 13.47 -17.19
C GLU A 102 3.65 13.58 -15.81
N ASN A 103 4.08 12.75 -14.86
CA ASN A 103 3.50 12.68 -13.52
C ASN A 103 4.44 13.09 -12.38
N GLU A 104 5.75 13.21 -12.60
CA GLU A 104 6.77 13.44 -11.56
C GLU A 104 6.54 14.70 -10.71
N LYS A 105 5.67 15.63 -11.14
CA LYS A 105 5.33 16.88 -10.45
C LYS A 105 3.87 16.94 -9.99
N ASN A 106 3.17 15.82 -9.91
CA ASN A 106 1.75 15.79 -9.51
C ASN A 106 1.45 14.58 -8.63
N ALA A 107 1.13 14.82 -7.36
CA ALA A 107 0.88 13.77 -6.37
C ALA A 107 -0.32 12.90 -6.74
N CYS A 108 -1.42 13.48 -7.26
CA CYS A 108 -2.60 12.72 -7.69
C CYS A 108 -2.26 11.77 -8.84
N LYS A 109 -1.50 12.22 -9.84
CA LYS A 109 -1.07 11.37 -10.96
C LYS A 109 -0.10 10.27 -10.53
N ILE A 110 0.79 10.54 -9.58
CA ILE A 110 1.67 9.52 -9.01
C ILE A 110 0.83 8.48 -8.27
N TRP A 111 -0.12 8.92 -7.46
CA TRP A 111 -1.04 8.03 -6.73
C TRP A 111 -1.88 7.15 -7.67
N GLU A 112 -2.41 7.74 -8.74
CA GLU A 112 -3.11 7.04 -9.80
C GLU A 112 -2.20 5.99 -10.45
N SER A 113 -0.96 6.36 -10.81
CA SER A 113 0.02 5.44 -11.39
C SER A 113 0.35 4.26 -10.46
N ILE A 114 0.56 4.52 -9.17
CA ILE A 114 0.75 3.48 -8.15
C ILE A 114 -0.46 2.54 -8.11
N THR A 115 -1.67 3.11 -8.04
CA THR A 115 -2.92 2.33 -7.98
C THR A 115 -3.12 1.50 -9.25
N ASN A 116 -2.83 2.06 -10.42
CA ASN A 116 -2.92 1.35 -11.69
C ASN A 116 -1.91 0.21 -11.79
N TYR A 117 -0.69 0.40 -11.30
CA TYR A 117 0.33 -0.65 -11.32
C TYR A 117 -0.02 -1.84 -10.43
N PHE A 118 -0.54 -1.58 -9.23
CA PHE A 118 -0.77 -2.62 -8.22
C PHE A 118 -2.19 -3.18 -8.16
N ALA A 119 -3.21 -2.34 -8.36
CA ALA A 119 -4.62 -2.66 -8.11
C ALA A 119 -5.51 -2.56 -9.36
N SER A 120 -4.94 -2.32 -10.54
CA SER A 120 -5.73 -2.31 -11.78
C SER A 120 -6.39 -3.67 -12.02
N THR A 121 -7.71 -3.64 -12.26
CA THR A 121 -8.53 -4.81 -12.59
C THR A 121 -8.47 -5.18 -14.07
N GLN A 122 -7.58 -4.55 -14.84
CA GLN A 122 -7.39 -4.86 -16.25
C GLN A 122 -6.97 -6.32 -16.45
N PRO A 123 -7.45 -7.01 -17.51
CA PRO A 123 -7.16 -8.44 -17.73
C PRO A 123 -5.67 -8.79 -17.71
N ALA A 124 -4.80 -7.92 -18.24
CA ALA A 124 -3.36 -8.14 -18.26
C ALA A 124 -2.76 -8.16 -16.84
N ASN A 125 -3.14 -7.22 -15.97
CA ASN A 125 -2.64 -7.19 -14.60
C ASN A 125 -3.19 -8.36 -13.78
N ARG A 126 -4.48 -8.69 -13.97
CA ARG A 126 -5.13 -9.87 -13.40
C ARG A 126 -4.40 -11.16 -13.76
N ALA A 127 -4.11 -11.35 -15.05
CA ALA A 127 -3.37 -12.52 -15.53
C ALA A 127 -1.96 -12.59 -14.96
N ARG A 128 -1.24 -11.47 -14.89
CA ARG A 128 0.12 -11.40 -14.32
C ARG A 128 0.15 -11.91 -12.88
N VAL A 129 -0.68 -11.36 -12.00
CA VAL A 129 -0.68 -11.76 -10.58
C VAL A 129 -1.24 -13.16 -10.37
N PHE A 130 -2.22 -13.58 -11.18
CA PHE A 130 -2.71 -14.96 -11.13
C PHE A 130 -1.63 -15.97 -11.54
N ASN A 131 -0.83 -15.65 -12.56
CA ASN A 131 0.29 -16.49 -12.97
C ASN A 131 1.38 -16.55 -11.88
N GLU A 132 1.60 -15.50 -11.09
CA GLU A 132 2.50 -15.59 -9.93
C GLU A 132 2.05 -16.67 -8.93
N LEU A 133 0.73 -16.84 -8.72
CA LEU A 133 0.20 -17.95 -7.92
C LEU A 133 0.48 -19.30 -8.58
N LEU A 134 0.27 -19.41 -9.89
CA LEU A 134 0.47 -20.67 -10.63
C LEU A 134 1.95 -21.08 -10.71
N ASP A 135 2.86 -20.12 -10.81
CA ASP A 135 4.30 -20.34 -10.94
C ASP A 135 5.00 -20.53 -9.59
N LEU A 136 4.34 -20.15 -8.48
CA LEU A 136 4.89 -20.32 -7.14
C LEU A 136 5.29 -21.79 -6.87
N SER A 137 6.56 -22.02 -6.54
CA SER A 137 7.11 -23.35 -6.28
C SER A 137 7.12 -23.67 -4.78
N PHE A 138 6.80 -24.93 -4.44
CA PHE A 138 6.88 -25.39 -3.06
C PHE A 138 8.33 -25.71 -2.70
N ASN A 139 8.81 -25.17 -1.57
CA ASN A 139 10.13 -25.47 -1.02
C ASN A 139 9.97 -26.28 0.28
N THR A 140 10.36 -27.56 0.24
CA THR A 140 10.30 -28.46 1.41
C THR A 140 11.18 -28.01 2.56
N SER A 141 12.23 -27.24 2.27
CA SER A 141 13.19 -26.75 3.26
C SER A 141 12.74 -25.46 3.94
N ASP A 142 11.77 -24.75 3.37
CA ASP A 142 11.24 -23.50 3.90
C ASP A 142 9.75 -23.33 3.58
N ILE A 143 8.94 -24.09 4.33
CA ILE A 143 7.48 -24.06 4.23
C ILE A 143 6.95 -22.67 4.63
N GLN A 144 7.62 -21.98 5.56
CA GLN A 144 7.15 -20.69 6.06
C GLN A 144 7.22 -19.61 4.99
N THR A 145 8.31 -19.55 4.22
CA THR A 145 8.43 -18.63 3.08
C THR A 145 7.38 -18.91 2.01
N PHE A 146 7.11 -20.19 1.71
CA PHE A 146 6.03 -20.55 0.79
C PHE A 146 4.65 -20.08 1.28
N ILE A 147 4.30 -20.33 2.54
CA ILE A 147 3.04 -19.87 3.14
C ILE A 147 2.93 -18.34 3.07
N THR A 148 4.01 -17.63 3.37
CA THR A 148 4.05 -16.16 3.29
C THR A 148 3.81 -15.69 1.86
N ALA A 149 4.48 -16.28 0.87
CA ALA A 149 4.29 -15.93 -0.54
C ALA A 149 2.85 -16.19 -1.01
N VAL A 150 2.24 -17.31 -0.62
CA VAL A 150 0.81 -17.58 -0.90
C VAL A 150 -0.08 -16.48 -0.33
N ARG A 151 0.11 -16.10 0.94
CA ARG A 151 -0.69 -15.02 1.57
C ARG A 151 -0.48 -13.68 0.87
N THR A 152 0.75 -13.35 0.51
CA THR A 152 1.08 -12.13 -0.25
C THR A 152 0.38 -12.10 -1.60
N ILE A 153 0.48 -13.18 -2.38
CA ILE A 153 -0.17 -13.26 -3.70
C ILE A 153 -1.70 -13.22 -3.54
N ASN A 154 -2.26 -13.90 -2.54
CA ASN A 154 -3.71 -13.88 -2.29
C ASN A 154 -4.22 -12.46 -1.95
N SER A 155 -3.49 -11.70 -1.14
CA SER A 155 -3.82 -10.29 -0.89
C SER A 155 -3.79 -9.47 -2.18
N ARG A 156 -2.78 -9.67 -3.03
CA ARG A 156 -2.66 -8.96 -4.32
C ARG A 156 -3.75 -9.37 -5.32
N LEU A 157 -4.20 -10.63 -5.30
CA LEU A 157 -5.35 -11.09 -6.09
C LEU A 157 -6.63 -10.36 -5.67
N PHE A 158 -6.85 -10.18 -4.37
CA PHE A 158 -7.99 -9.41 -3.86
C PHE A 158 -7.97 -7.96 -4.36
N GLU A 159 -6.81 -7.28 -4.32
CA GLU A 159 -6.65 -5.89 -4.80
C GLU A 159 -7.05 -5.69 -6.27
N ILE A 160 -6.81 -6.68 -7.11
CA ILE A 160 -7.15 -6.63 -8.54
C ILE A 160 -8.52 -7.25 -8.86
N GLY A 161 -9.34 -7.49 -7.83
CA GLY A 161 -10.71 -7.98 -7.92
C GLY A 161 -10.83 -9.48 -8.19
N ILE A 162 -9.81 -10.28 -7.83
CA ILE A 162 -9.87 -11.74 -7.83
C ILE A 162 -10.00 -12.20 -6.38
N ASP A 163 -11.24 -12.49 -5.98
CA ASP A 163 -11.51 -13.13 -4.70
C ASP A 163 -11.66 -14.64 -4.92
N LEU A 164 -10.64 -15.41 -4.49
CA LEU A 164 -10.65 -16.86 -4.59
C LEU A 164 -11.21 -17.48 -3.30
N PRO A 165 -12.26 -18.31 -3.41
CA PRO A 165 -12.68 -19.18 -2.32
C PRO A 165 -11.52 -20.02 -1.76
N GLN A 166 -11.53 -20.23 -0.44
CA GLN A 166 -10.43 -20.88 0.27
C GLN A 166 -10.15 -22.31 -0.22
N ASP A 167 -11.18 -23.05 -0.61
CA ASP A 167 -11.09 -24.39 -1.19
C ASP A 167 -10.39 -24.36 -2.56
N LEU A 168 -10.70 -23.38 -3.42
CA LEU A 168 -10.01 -23.24 -4.72
C LEU A 168 -8.53 -22.92 -4.55
N VAL A 169 -8.17 -22.06 -3.59
CA VAL A 169 -6.77 -21.83 -3.23
C VAL A 169 -6.14 -23.14 -2.78
N ALA A 170 -6.79 -23.90 -1.89
CA ALA A 170 -6.28 -25.20 -1.44
C ALA A 170 -6.06 -26.19 -2.60
N TYR A 171 -6.99 -26.28 -3.55
CA TYR A 171 -6.86 -27.16 -4.71
C TYR A 171 -5.67 -26.79 -5.60
N ILE A 172 -5.39 -25.50 -5.77
CA ILE A 172 -4.21 -25.01 -6.50
C ILE A 172 -2.93 -25.39 -5.74
N LEU A 173 -2.89 -25.20 -4.42
CA LEU A 173 -1.72 -25.49 -3.60
C LEU A 173 -1.41 -26.99 -3.52
N LEU A 174 -2.42 -27.85 -3.48
CA LEU A 174 -2.23 -29.31 -3.47
C LEU A 174 -1.47 -29.80 -4.71
N LYS A 175 -1.67 -29.16 -5.87
CA LYS A 175 -0.94 -29.48 -7.10
C LYS A 175 0.54 -29.08 -7.06
N LYS A 176 0.95 -28.26 -6.10
CA LYS A 176 2.33 -27.78 -5.93
C LYS A 176 3.13 -28.67 -4.96
N LEU A 177 2.47 -29.57 -4.24
CA LEU A 177 3.15 -30.42 -3.26
C LEU A 177 4.06 -31.43 -3.97
N PRO A 178 5.26 -31.70 -3.41
CA PRO A 178 6.18 -32.68 -3.95
C PRO A 178 5.60 -34.10 -3.85
N PRO A 179 6.07 -35.05 -4.67
CA PRO A 179 5.64 -36.45 -4.62
C PRO A 179 5.74 -37.10 -3.23
N ALA A 180 6.68 -36.65 -2.40
CA ALA A 180 6.83 -37.12 -1.02
C ALA A 180 5.59 -36.84 -0.14
N LEU A 181 4.72 -35.91 -0.53
CA LEU A 181 3.49 -35.54 0.19
C LEU A 181 2.21 -35.99 -0.53
N THR A 182 2.31 -36.88 -1.54
CA THR A 182 1.16 -37.35 -2.34
C THR A 182 0.09 -38.08 -1.52
N ASN A 183 0.42 -38.62 -0.34
CA ASN A 183 -0.58 -39.18 0.58
C ASN A 183 -1.63 -38.13 1.02
N VAL A 184 -1.29 -36.84 1.01
CA VAL A 184 -2.19 -35.73 1.34
C VAL A 184 -3.08 -35.34 0.15
N THR A 185 -2.70 -35.65 -1.09
CA THR A 185 -3.47 -35.32 -2.31
C THR A 185 -4.44 -36.43 -2.72
N MET A 186 -4.29 -37.65 -2.19
CA MET A 186 -5.10 -38.83 -2.49
C MET A 186 -6.55 -38.77 -1.96
N ILE A 187 -6.91 -37.77 -1.16
CA ILE A 187 -8.28 -37.56 -0.63
C ILE A 187 -9.26 -37.10 -1.73
N ASN A 188 -8.75 -36.69 -2.91
CA ASN A 188 -9.54 -36.27 -4.07
C ASN A 188 -9.77 -37.39 -5.10
N GLN A 189 -9.43 -38.64 -4.78
CA GLN A 189 -9.84 -39.78 -5.62
C GLN A 189 -11.36 -39.98 -5.45
N PRO A 190 -12.12 -40.23 -6.53
CA PRO A 190 -13.55 -40.52 -6.39
C PRO A 190 -13.72 -41.69 -5.44
N LEU A 191 -14.60 -41.54 -4.43
CA LEU A 191 -15.07 -42.66 -3.62
C LEU A 191 -15.43 -43.78 -4.57
N GLY A 192 -14.71 -44.90 -4.49
CA GLY A 192 -14.83 -45.99 -5.44
C GLY A 192 -16.29 -46.38 -5.59
N TYR A 193 -16.83 -46.21 -6.80
CA TYR A 193 -18.09 -46.83 -7.19
C TYR A 193 -17.84 -48.35 -7.21
N THR A 194 -18.10 -49.03 -6.11
CA THR A 194 -18.24 -50.50 -6.07
C THR A 194 -19.69 -50.87 -6.39
N GLY A 195 -20.11 -50.60 -7.62
CA GLY A 195 -21.39 -51.04 -8.16
C GLY A 195 -21.20 -52.16 -9.17
N ASN A 196 -21.05 -53.39 -8.69
CA ASN A 196 -21.12 -54.59 -9.53
C ASN A 196 -22.57 -54.77 -10.02
N TRP A 197 -22.83 -54.45 -11.29
CA TRP A 197 -24.07 -54.79 -11.97
C TRP A 197 -23.80 -55.51 -13.29
N TYR A 198 -23.10 -56.64 -13.24
CA TYR A 198 -23.23 -57.71 -14.24
C TYR A 198 -22.81 -59.02 -13.57
N GLN A 199 -23.79 -59.74 -13.01
CA GLN A 199 -23.77 -61.19 -13.03
C GLN A 199 -25.08 -61.66 -13.67
N GLU A 200 -24.90 -62.61 -14.58
CA GLU A 200 -25.88 -63.25 -15.46
C GLU A 200 -27.09 -63.84 -14.73
#